data_AF-A0A1S2L7C6-F1
#
_entry.id   AF-A0A1S2L7C6-F1
#
_cell.length_a   1.000
_cell.length_b   1.000
_cell.length_c   1.000
_cell.angle_alpha   90.00
_cell.angle_beta   90.00
_cell.angle_gamma   90.00
#
_symmetry.space_group_name_H-M   'P 1'
#
loop_
_entity.id
_entity.type
_entity.pdbx_description
1 polymer ?
#
loop_
_entity_poly.entity_id
_entity_poly.type
_entity_poly.pdbx_seq_one_letter_code
_entity_poly.pdbx_strand_id
1 'polypeptide(L)' 'MNGLYKYHLKNGEIVVFKTDMNFEEVNRLPILPNQYKFRKYFNDNGYKLEIYQIIKPSFH' A
#
# COMPACT_ATOMS: atom_id res chain seq x y z
N MET A 1 4.02 9.36 -13.71
CA MET A 1 3.53 8.55 -12.57
C MET A 1 4.59 7.51 -12.26
N ASN A 2 5.12 7.52 -11.04
CA ASN A 2 6.16 6.59 -10.61
C ASN A 2 5.62 5.15 -10.59
N GLY A 3 6.54 4.18 -10.70
CA GLY A 3 6.26 2.78 -11.01
C GLY A 3 5.32 2.05 -10.04
N LEU A 4 5.03 0.78 -10.36
CA LEU A 4 4.25 -0.11 -9.48
C LEU A 4 5.01 -0.40 -8.19
N TYR A 5 4.37 -0.16 -7.06
CA TYR A 5 4.88 -0.46 -5.72
C TYR A 5 4.27 -1.74 -5.18
N LYS A 6 5.04 -2.45 -4.34
CA LYS A 6 4.57 -3.58 -3.53
C LYS A 6 4.73 -3.24 -2.07
N TYR A 7 3.68 -3.46 -1.29
CA TYR A 7 3.66 -3.15 0.14
C TYR A 7 3.09 -4.32 0.95
N HIS A 8 3.82 -4.72 2.00
CA HIS A 8 3.45 -5.82 2.88
C HIS A 8 2.66 -5.29 4.08
N LEU A 9 1.41 -5.74 4.21
CA LEU A 9 0.57 -5.46 5.36
C LEU A 9 0.90 -6.40 6.53
N LYS A 10 0.65 -5.96 7.76
CA LYS A 10 0.89 -6.76 8.98
C LYS A 10 0.12 -8.08 8.99
N ASN A 11 -1.05 -8.13 8.36
CA ASN A 11 -1.87 -9.33 8.23
C ASN A 11 -1.34 -10.35 7.20
N GLY A 12 -0.19 -10.09 6.58
CA GLY A 12 0.44 -10.96 5.59
C GLY A 12 -0.01 -10.71 4.14
N GLU A 13 -0.96 -9.80 3.92
CA GLU A 13 -1.37 -9.44 2.56
C GLU A 13 -0.32 -8.55 1.87
N ILE A 14 -0.18 -8.71 0.56
CA ILE A 14 0.68 -7.85 -0.26
C ILE A 14 -0.22 -7.01 -1.17
N VAL A 15 -0.06 -5.69 -1.09
CA VAL A 15 -0.76 -4.74 -1.95
C VAL A 15 0.17 -4.27 -3.05
N VAL A 16 -0.27 -4.42 -4.30
CA VAL A 16 0.38 -3.87 -5.49
C VAL A 16 -0.38 -2.62 -5.91
N PHE A 17 0.28 -1.47 -5.93
CA PHE A 17 -0.39 -0.18 -6.10
C PHE A 17 0.46 0.86 -6.84
N LYS A 18 -0.17 1.94 -7.28
CA LYS A 18 0.47 3.19 -7.70
C LYS A 18 -0.04 4.34 -6.86
N THR A 19 0.81 5.35 -6.73
CA THR A 19 0.50 6.58 -6.02
C THR A 19 1.29 7.75 -6.61
N ASP A 20 0.82 8.96 -6.36
CA ASP A 20 1.55 10.20 -6.63
C ASP A 20 2.50 10.60 -5.47
N MET A 21 2.50 9.84 -4.38
CA MET A 21 3.48 9.94 -3.30
C MET A 21 4.91 9.76 -3.83
N ASN A 22 5.88 10.48 -3.25
CA ASN A 22 7.26 10.37 -3.69
C ASN A 22 7.89 9.02 -3.24
N PHE A 23 8.95 8.59 -3.91
CA PHE A 23 9.57 7.28 -3.64
C PHE A 23 10.13 7.16 -2.22
N GLU A 24 10.74 8.23 -1.68
CA GLU A 24 11.31 8.21 -0.33
C GLU A 24 10.22 8.07 0.74
N GLU A 25 9.10 8.73 0.54
CA GLU A 25 7.91 8.67 1.39
C GLU A 25 7.26 7.29 1.35
N VAL A 26 7.17 6.65 0.18
CA VAL A 26 6.68 5.27 0.07
C VAL A 26 7.57 4.30 0.87
N ASN A 27 8.89 4.46 0.85
CA ASN A 27 9.80 3.64 1.63
C ASN A 27 9.73 3.88 3.15
N ARG A 28 9.13 5.01 3.57
CA ARG A 28 8.92 5.38 4.97
C ARG A 28 7.51 5.08 5.48
N LEU A 29 6.69 4.40 4.69
CA LEU A 29 5.34 4.02 5.11
C LEU A 29 5.40 3.21 6.42
N PRO A 30 4.61 3.57 7.44
CA PRO A 30 4.52 2.77 8.67
C PRO A 30 3.97 1.40 8.34
N ILE A 31 4.24 0.36 9.15
CA ILE A 31 3.64 -0.98 8.96
C ILE A 31 2.13 -0.91 9.26
N LEU A 32 1.32 -1.01 8.21
CA LEU A 32 -0.14 -0.87 8.27
C LEU A 32 -0.77 -2.25 8.48
N PRO A 33 -1.82 -2.34 9.33
CA PRO A 33 -2.33 -3.64 9.77
C PRO A 33 -3.15 -4.37 8.71
N ASN A 34 -3.86 -3.64 7.85
CA ASN A 34 -4.79 -4.19 6.86
C ASN A 34 -5.09 -3.17 5.75
N GLN A 35 -5.80 -3.63 4.72
CA GLN A 35 -6.18 -2.81 3.56
C GLN A 35 -7.00 -1.57 3.92
N TYR A 36 -7.84 -1.63 4.96
CA TYR A 36 -8.64 -0.48 5.39
C TYR A 36 -7.75 0.64 5.90
N LYS A 37 -6.83 0.33 6.82
CA LYS A 37 -5.86 1.32 7.33
C LYS A 37 -4.91 1.80 6.23
N PHE A 38 -4.56 0.93 5.30
CA PHE A 38 -3.79 1.30 4.12
C PHE A 38 -4.51 2.33 3.26
N ARG A 39 -5.74 2.06 2.79
CA ARG A 39 -6.52 3.02 2.00
C ARG A 39 -6.78 4.33 2.76
N LYS A 40 -7.08 4.23 4.06
CA LYS A 40 -7.29 5.40 4.92
C LYS A 40 -6.05 6.28 5.00
N TYR A 41 -4.85 5.70 5.09
CA TYR A 41 -3.61 6.48 5.13
C TYR A 41 -3.44 7.37 3.90
N PHE A 42 -3.60 6.83 2.68
CA PHE A 42 -3.46 7.65 1.46
C PHE A 42 -4.57 8.70 1.35
N ASN A 43 -5.81 8.35 1.69
CA ASN A 43 -6.93 9.28 1.65
C ASN A 43 -6.79 10.43 2.67
N ASP A 44 -6.39 10.13 3.90
CA ASP A 44 -6.22 11.14 4.97
C ASP A 44 -5.05 12.10 4.66
N ASN A 45 -4.04 11.64 3.90
CA ASN A 45 -2.90 12.47 3.48
C ASN A 45 -3.09 13.12 2.09
N GLY A 46 -4.24 12.90 1.43
CA GLY A 46 -4.54 13.51 0.12
C GLY A 46 -3.77 12.93 -1.06
N TYR A 47 -3.12 11.77 -0.91
CA TYR A 47 -2.43 11.09 -2.01
C TYR A 47 -3.41 10.30 -2.87
N LYS A 48 -3.18 10.31 -4.18
CA LYS A 48 -3.87 9.40 -5.11
C LYS A 48 -3.38 7.99 -4.87
N LEU A 49 -4.31 7.06 -4.74
CA LEU A 49 -4.03 5.64 -4.57
C LEU A 49 -4.79 4.82 -5.61
N GLU A 50 -4.05 4.08 -6.44
CA GLU A 50 -4.58 3.10 -7.37
C GLU A 50 -4.12 1.70 -6.96
N ILE A 51 -5.03 0.84 -6.51
CA ILE A 51 -4.70 -0.55 -6.18
C ILE A 51 -4.89 -1.42 -7.41
N TYR A 52 -3.82 -2.12 -7.83
CA TYR A 52 -3.81 -3.02 -8.97
C TYR A 52 -4.11 -4.45 -8.56
N GLN A 53 -3.52 -4.91 -7.46
CA GLN A 53 -3.66 -6.29 -7.01
C GLN A 53 -3.52 -6.36 -5.49
N ILE A 54 -4.26 -7.29 -4.88
CA ILE A 54 -4.08 -7.71 -3.50
C ILE A 54 -3.82 -9.20 -3.49
N ILE A 55 -2.66 -9.60 -2.98
CA ILE A 55 -2.26 -10.99 -2.83
C ILE A 55 -2.50 -11.36 -1.38
N LYS A 56 -3.38 -12.34 -1.15
CA LYS A 56 -3.65 -12.87 0.20
C LYS A 56 -2.53 -13.82 0.62
N PRO A 57 -2.18 -13.89 1.90
CA PRO A 57 -1.27 -14.91 2.39
C PRO A 57 -1.91 -16.28 2.16
N SER A 58 -1.21 -17.15 1.44
CA SER A 58 -1.59 -18.56 1.31
C SER A 58 -1.24 -19.27 2.60
N PHE A 59 -2.23 -19.57 3.43
CA PHE A 59 -2.06 -20.54 4.52
C PHE A 59 -2.22 -21.93 3.91
N HIS A 60 -1.11 -22.68 3.85
CA HIS A 60 -1.10 -24.13 3.58
C HIS A 60 -1.04 -24.88 4.90
#